data_AF-A0A0D7CS32-F1
#
_entry.id   AF-A0A0D7CS32-F1
#
_cell.length_a   1.000
_cell.length_b   1.000
_cell.length_c   1.000
_cell.angle_alpha   90.00
_cell.angle_beta   90.00
_cell.angle_gamma   90.00
#
_symmetry.space_group_name_H-M   'P 1'
#
loop_
_entity.id
_entity.type
_entity.pdbx_description
1 polymer ?
#
loop_
_entity_poly.entity_id
_entity_poly.type
_entity_poly.pdbx_seq_one_letter_code
_entity_poly.pdbx_strand_id
1 'polypeptide(L)'
;MLLDQADRAAAALARLGVRAGDQVAVHLPLVPESVIATLACGRLDAIRITLPVSLTVPELASRTRELGARVLITADAAFWEGAIRPVKAVLDHALARGRATGGDPARTVLVVNRCARPVSWTPGRDRWWHEALDES
;
A
#
# COMPACT_ATOMS: atom_id res chain seq x y z
N MET A 1 15.76 -5.57 -14.45
CA MET A 1 14.61 -6.48 -14.32
C MET A 1 14.58 -7.07 -12.91
N LEU A 2 13.43 -7.08 -12.23
CA LEU A 2 13.20 -7.23 -10.77
C LEU A 2 14.03 -6.31 -9.84
N LEU A 3 15.36 -6.42 -9.82
CA LEU A 3 16.21 -5.57 -8.96
C LEU A 3 16.04 -4.10 -9.31
N ASP A 4 16.06 -3.76 -10.61
CA ASP A 4 15.75 -2.42 -11.12
C ASP A 4 14.39 -1.88 -10.62
N GLN A 5 13.34 -2.71 -10.65
CA GLN A 5 12.02 -2.31 -10.15
C GLN A 5 12.03 -2.08 -8.64
N ALA A 6 12.83 -2.87 -7.90
CA ALA A 6 13.00 -2.68 -6.46
C ALA A 6 13.84 -1.44 -6.13
N ASP A 7 14.85 -1.09 -6.95
CA ASP A 7 15.62 0.14 -6.82
C ASP A 7 14.72 1.37 -7.05
N ARG A 8 13.92 1.34 -8.12
CA ARG A 8 12.94 2.39 -8.43
C ARG A 8 11.87 2.52 -7.35
N ALA A 9 11.35 1.39 -6.84
CA ALA A 9 10.41 1.40 -5.73
C ALA A 9 11.05 1.93 -4.43
N ALA A 10 12.31 1.61 -4.15
CA ALA A 10 13.03 2.17 -3.00
C ALA A 10 13.20 3.69 -3.13
N ALA A 11 13.59 4.19 -4.31
CA ALA A 11 13.67 5.63 -4.57
C ALA A 11 12.31 6.32 -4.39
N ALA A 12 11.23 5.72 -4.91
CA ALA A 12 9.87 6.23 -4.74
C ALA A 12 9.46 6.30 -3.27
N LEU A 13 9.69 5.23 -2.49
CA LEU A 13 9.40 5.21 -1.06
C LEU A 13 10.23 6.26 -0.29
N ALA A 14 11.51 6.45 -0.64
CA ALA A 14 12.36 7.46 -0.05
C ALA A 14 11.85 8.90 -0.34
N ARG A 15 11.39 9.19 -1.57
CA ARG A 15 10.74 10.47 -1.92
C ARG A 15 9.45 10.72 -1.14
N LEU A 16 8.71 9.66 -0.82
CA LEU A 16 7.54 9.71 0.05
C LEU A 16 7.90 9.82 1.55
N GLY A 17 9.20 9.94 1.85
CA GLY A 17 9.74 10.21 3.18
C GLY A 17 10.00 8.97 4.03
N VAL A 18 9.95 7.76 3.46
CA VAL A 18 10.30 6.52 4.16
C VAL A 18 11.80 6.53 4.47
N ARG A 19 12.14 6.26 5.74
CA ARG A 19 13.51 6.17 6.24
C ARG A 19 13.77 4.82 6.92
N ALA A 20 15.03 4.56 7.25
CA ALA A 20 15.41 3.40 8.06
C ALA A 20 14.60 3.36 9.37
N GLY A 21 14.03 2.19 9.67
CA GLY A 21 13.16 1.96 10.83
C GLY A 21 11.69 2.36 10.63
N ASP A 22 11.34 3.09 9.56
CA ASP A 22 9.94 3.42 9.28
C ASP A 22 9.15 2.17 8.85
N GLN A 23 7.87 2.15 9.18
CA GLN A 23 6.97 1.08 8.79
C GLN A 23 6.30 1.37 7.43
N VAL A 24 6.36 0.39 6.54
CA VAL A 24 5.63 0.38 5.26
C VAL A 24 4.61 -0.73 5.31
N ALA A 25 3.33 -0.36 5.28
CA ALA A 25 2.23 -1.30 5.34
C ALA A 25 1.92 -1.84 3.93
N VAL A 26 1.88 -3.16 3.75
CA VAL A 26 1.65 -3.80 2.45
C VAL A 26 0.38 -4.64 2.52
N HIS A 27 -0.67 -4.13 1.89
CA HIS A 27 -1.99 -4.75 1.74
C HIS A 27 -2.22 -5.16 0.28
N LEU A 28 -1.41 -6.10 -0.19
CA LEU A 28 -1.41 -6.60 -1.57
C LEU A 28 -1.86 -8.07 -1.65
N PRO A 29 -2.53 -8.46 -2.73
CA PRO A 29 -2.72 -9.87 -3.08
C PRO A 29 -1.39 -10.51 -3.54
N LEU A 30 -1.44 -11.76 -4.01
CA LEU A 30 -0.29 -12.46 -4.59
C LEU A 30 0.05 -11.87 -5.97
N VAL A 31 0.79 -10.77 -5.98
CA VAL A 31 1.25 -10.04 -7.17
C VAL A 31 2.74 -9.71 -7.10
N PRO A 32 3.45 -9.55 -8.24
CA PRO A 32 4.89 -9.29 -8.28
C PRO A 32 5.31 -8.06 -7.47
N GLU A 33 4.48 -7.02 -7.43
CA GLU A 33 4.70 -5.79 -6.67
C GLU A 33 4.86 -6.04 -5.17
N SER A 34 4.28 -7.13 -4.65
CA SER A 34 4.50 -7.54 -3.26
C SER A 34 5.96 -7.93 -3.00
N VAL A 35 6.60 -8.64 -3.94
CA VAL A 35 8.02 -8.98 -3.84
C VAL A 35 8.89 -7.74 -4.04
N ILE A 36 8.55 -6.89 -5.02
CA ILE A 36 9.25 -5.62 -5.27
C ILE A 36 9.22 -4.74 -4.03
N ALA A 37 8.06 -4.59 -3.38
CA ALA A 37 7.90 -3.83 -2.15
C ALA A 37 8.76 -4.39 -1.00
N THR A 38 8.85 -5.72 -0.86
CA THR A 38 9.75 -6.35 0.14
C THR A 38 11.20 -5.99 -0.10
N LEU A 39 11.67 -6.12 -1.35
CA LEU A 39 13.04 -5.80 -1.72
C LEU A 39 13.36 -4.30 -1.60
N ALA A 40 12.38 -3.44 -1.86
CA ALA A 40 12.50 -1.99 -1.69
C ALA A 40 12.58 -1.58 -0.21
N CYS A 41 11.74 -2.17 0.65
CA CYS A 41 11.81 -1.92 2.09
C CYS A 41 13.16 -2.35 2.66
N GLY A 42 13.65 -3.53 2.27
CA GLY A 42 14.97 -4.01 2.72
C GLY A 42 16.14 -3.11 2.32
N ARG A 43 16.07 -2.45 1.16
CA ARG A 43 17.10 -1.48 0.72
C ARG A 43 17.13 -0.19 1.53
N LEU A 44 15.98 0.22 2.07
CA LEU A 44 15.87 1.44 2.87
C LEU A 44 16.05 1.18 4.36
N ASP A 45 16.35 -0.06 4.77
CA ASP A 45 16.26 -0.54 6.15
C ASP A 45 14.87 -0.23 6.78
N ALA A 46 13.84 -0.20 5.95
CA ALA A 46 12.46 0.02 6.36
C ALA A 46 11.77 -1.31 6.73
N ILE A 47 10.83 -1.23 7.67
CA ILE A 47 10.14 -2.40 8.19
C ILE A 47 8.88 -2.65 7.36
N ARG A 48 8.89 -3.71 6.56
CA ARG A 48 7.69 -4.18 5.87
C ARG A 48 6.72 -4.79 6.88
N ILE A 49 5.50 -4.26 6.91
CA ILE A 49 4.40 -4.87 7.66
C ILE A 49 3.33 -5.37 6.70
N THR A 50 3.12 -6.68 6.66
CA THR A 50 2.13 -7.29 5.77
C THR A 50 0.74 -7.26 6.41
N LEU A 51 -0.24 -6.73 5.68
CA LEU A 51 -1.66 -6.74 6.04
C LEU A 51 -2.41 -7.67 5.08
N PRO A 52 -2.85 -8.86 5.53
CA PRO A 52 -3.58 -9.79 4.66
C PRO A 52 -4.81 -9.15 4.02
N VAL A 53 -4.99 -9.39 2.73
CA VAL A 53 -6.17 -8.95 1.96
C VAL A 53 -7.47 -9.67 2.37
N SER A 54 -7.38 -10.70 3.21
CA SER A 54 -8.51 -11.39 3.83
C SER A 54 -9.04 -10.69 5.10
N LEU A 55 -8.36 -9.67 5.62
CA LEU A 55 -8.81 -8.94 6.81
C LEU A 55 -10.14 -8.23 6.55
N THR A 56 -11.02 -8.28 7.53
CA THR A 56 -12.26 -7.48 7.54
C THR A 56 -11.96 -6.00 7.76
N VAL A 57 -12.90 -5.13 7.40
CA VAL A 57 -12.76 -3.67 7.58
C VAL A 57 -12.40 -3.27 9.02
N PRO A 58 -13.04 -3.81 10.08
CA PRO A 58 -12.67 -3.48 11.46
C PRO A 58 -11.24 -3.92 11.84
N GLU A 59 -10.83 -5.11 11.41
CA GLU A 59 -9.48 -5.63 11.68
C GLU A 59 -8.42 -4.79 10.98
N LEU A 60 -8.65 -4.46 9.70
CA LEU A 60 -7.76 -3.62 8.92
C LEU A 60 -7.68 -2.20 9.51
N ALA A 61 -8.80 -1.65 9.99
CA ALA A 61 -8.83 -0.34 10.65
C ALA A 61 -8.00 -0.34 11.96
N SER A 62 -8.11 -1.38 12.78
CA SER A 62 -7.31 -1.47 14.02
C SER A 62 -5.82 -1.55 13.71
N ARG A 63 -5.44 -2.43 12.79
CA ARG A 63 -4.04 -2.62 12.39
C ARG A 63 -3.44 -1.36 11.79
N THR A 64 -4.12 -0.74 10.83
CA THR A 64 -3.61 0.49 10.18
C THR A 64 -3.47 1.64 11.17
N ARG A 65 -4.33 1.73 12.19
CA ARG A 65 -4.20 2.71 13.27
C ARG A 65 -2.97 2.46 14.14
N GLU A 66 -2.72 1.21 14.54
CA GLU A 66 -1.61 0.83 15.43
C GLU A 66 -0.22 0.96 14.79
N LEU A 67 -0.13 0.72 13.47
CA LEU A 67 1.15 0.67 12.77
C LEU A 67 1.84 2.02 12.64
N GLY A 68 1.10 3.12 12.56
CA GLY A 68 1.72 4.42 12.27
C GLY A 68 2.48 4.45 10.93
N ALA A 69 2.18 3.52 10.01
CA ALA A 69 2.90 3.39 8.75
C ALA A 69 2.80 4.67 7.92
N ARG A 70 3.94 5.12 7.37
CA ARG A 70 4.04 6.35 6.56
C ARG A 70 3.48 6.15 5.15
N VAL A 71 3.73 4.97 4.59
CA VAL A 71 3.24 4.55 3.27
C VAL A 71 2.47 3.25 3.40
N LEU A 72 1.35 3.16 2.68
CA LEU A 72 0.55 1.95 2.55
C LEU A 72 0.48 1.56 1.07
N ILE A 73 0.81 0.32 0.74
CA ILE A 73 0.80 -0.21 -0.62
C ILE A 73 -0.38 -1.16 -0.75
N THR A 74 -1.23 -0.96 -1.76
CA THR A 74 -2.41 -1.79 -2.01
C THR A 74 -2.66 -1.98 -3.51
N ALA A 75 -3.71 -2.73 -3.86
CA ALA A 75 -4.13 -2.94 -5.25
C ALA A 75 -5.55 -2.40 -5.48
N ASP A 76 -5.87 -2.06 -6.72
CA ASP A 76 -7.23 -1.68 -7.12
C ASP A 76 -8.24 -2.80 -6.81
N ALA A 77 -7.92 -4.02 -7.20
CA ALA A 77 -8.65 -5.24 -6.90
C ALA A 77 -7.72 -6.47 -6.93
N ALA A 78 -8.25 -7.60 -6.47
CA ALA A 78 -7.63 -8.90 -6.58
C ALA A 78 -8.58 -9.86 -7.31
N PHE A 79 -8.02 -10.79 -8.08
CA PHE A 79 -8.78 -11.91 -8.62
C PHE A 79 -8.39 -13.17 -7.85
N TRP A 80 -9.35 -13.76 -7.14
CA TRP A 80 -9.17 -15.07 -6.51
C TRP A 80 -10.48 -15.85 -6.50
N GLU A 81 -10.41 -17.18 -6.47
CA GLU A 81 -11.58 -18.08 -6.43
C GLU A 81 -12.63 -17.78 -7.52
N GLY A 82 -12.18 -17.36 -8.71
CA GLY A 82 -13.06 -17.05 -9.82
C GLY A 82 -13.79 -15.70 -9.72
N ALA A 83 -13.52 -14.89 -8.70
CA ALA A 83 -14.18 -13.61 -8.48
C ALA A 83 -13.18 -12.44 -8.31
N ILE A 84 -13.58 -11.27 -8.78
CA ILE A 84 -12.87 -10.01 -8.54
C ILE A 84 -13.32 -9.44 -7.19
N ARG A 85 -12.37 -9.09 -6.33
CA ARG A 85 -12.61 -8.50 -5.01
C ARG A 85 -11.96 -7.12 -4.89
N PRO A 86 -12.71 -6.09 -4.46
CA PRO A 86 -12.23 -4.71 -4.47
C PRO A 86 -11.35 -4.40 -3.24
N VAL A 87 -10.04 -4.61 -3.36
CA VAL A 87 -9.07 -4.44 -2.26
C VAL A 87 -8.98 -2.97 -1.82
N LYS A 88 -8.87 -2.03 -2.77
CA LYS A 88 -8.81 -0.59 -2.46
C LYS A 88 -10.04 -0.09 -1.70
N ALA A 89 -11.24 -0.55 -2.07
CA ALA A 89 -12.47 -0.15 -1.40
C ALA A 89 -12.51 -0.60 0.07
N VAL A 90 -12.06 -1.82 0.36
CA VAL A 90 -11.94 -2.33 1.73
C VAL A 90 -10.96 -1.49 2.54
N LEU A 91 -9.81 -1.15 1.95
CA LEU A 91 -8.83 -0.27 2.59
C LEU A 91 -9.40 1.13 2.86
N ASP A 92 -10.09 1.74 1.90
CA ASP A 92 -10.67 3.06 2.06
C ASP A 92 -11.68 3.11 3.19
N HIS A 93 -12.54 2.10 3.29
CA HIS A 93 -13.49 1.96 4.40
C HIS A 93 -12.76 1.83 5.75
N ALA A 94 -11.68 1.06 5.80
CA ALA A 94 -10.88 0.90 7.02
C ALA A 94 -10.19 2.21 7.43
N LEU A 95 -9.61 2.94 6.47
CA LEU A 95 -8.97 4.24 6.72
C LEU A 95 -9.98 5.31 7.15
N ALA A 96 -11.17 5.35 6.53
CA ALA A 96 -12.25 6.26 6.93
C ALA A 96 -12.71 5.98 8.36
N ARG A 97 -12.88 4.69 8.72
CA ARG A 97 -13.21 4.27 10.09
C ARG A 97 -12.13 4.65 11.09
N GLY A 98 -10.86 4.45 10.76
CA GLY A 98 -9.73 4.81 11.62
C GLY A 98 -9.58 6.33 11.85
N ARG A 99 -9.91 7.15 10.86
CA ARG A 99 -9.94 8.62 11.02
C ARG A 99 -11.04 9.06 11.98
N ALA A 100 -12.22 8.44 11.91
CA ALA A 100 -13.32 8.73 12.82
C ALA A 100 -12.99 8.43 14.29
N THR A 101 -12.00 7.59 14.56
CA THR A 101 -11.55 7.22 15.92
C THR A 101 -10.20 7.84 16.31
N GLY A 102 -9.76 8.90 15.63
CA GLY A 102 -8.57 9.68 15.99
C GLY A 102 -7.24 9.19 15.41
N GLY A 103 -7.26 8.34 14.39
CA GLY A 103 -6.04 7.90 13.69
C GLY A 103 -5.43 8.97 12.78
N ASP A 104 -4.09 8.98 12.66
CA ASP A 104 -3.33 9.91 11.83
C ASP A 104 -3.73 9.83 10.33
N PRO A 105 -4.15 10.97 9.71
CA PRO A 105 -4.59 11.02 8.33
C PRO A 105 -3.47 11.04 7.27
N ALA A 106 -2.20 11.26 7.63
CA ALA A 106 -1.11 11.62 6.71
C ALA A 106 -0.35 10.41 6.12
N ARG A 107 -1.08 9.47 5.50
CA ARG A 107 -0.48 8.30 4.84
C ARG A 107 -0.58 8.42 3.33
N THR A 108 0.53 8.25 2.61
CA THR A 108 0.45 8.05 1.16
C THR A 108 -0.01 6.62 0.89
N VAL A 109 -0.98 6.45 -0.02
CA VAL A 109 -1.44 5.14 -0.48
C VAL A 109 -0.98 4.91 -1.91
N LEU A 110 -0.08 3.96 -2.11
CA LEU A 110 0.35 3.50 -3.43
C LEU A 110 -0.60 2.41 -3.91
N VAL A 111 -1.25 2.62 -5.06
CA VAL A 111 -2.24 1.69 -5.62
C VAL A 111 -1.65 0.99 -6.84
N VAL A 112 -1.60 -0.33 -6.82
CA VAL A 112 -1.24 -1.18 -7.96
C VAL A 112 -2.48 -1.37 -8.83
N ASN A 113 -2.38 -1.06 -10.11
CA ASN A 113 -3.43 -1.34 -11.10
C ASN A 113 -3.33 -2.81 -11.54
N ARG A 114 -4.05 -3.69 -10.85
CA ARG A 114 -4.01 -5.14 -11.06
C ARG A 114 -5.14 -5.66 -11.93
N CYS A 115 -6.34 -5.08 -11.84
CA CYS A 115 -7.54 -5.53 -12.56
C CYS A 115 -8.18 -4.46 -13.45
N ALA A 116 -7.58 -3.27 -13.58
CA ALA A 116 -8.09 -2.15 -14.38
C ALA A 116 -9.54 -1.78 -14.04
N ARG A 117 -9.88 -1.78 -12.75
CA ARG A 117 -11.22 -1.42 -12.27
C ARG A 117 -11.28 0.05 -11.86
N PRO A 118 -12.43 0.72 -12.05
CA PRO A 118 -12.67 2.01 -11.41
C PRO A 118 -12.53 1.87 -9.90
N VAL A 119 -11.71 2.72 -9.29
CA VAL A 119 -11.52 2.79 -7.84
C VAL A 119 -11.78 4.20 -7.33
N SER A 120 -12.35 4.29 -6.14
CA SER A 120 -12.44 5.56 -5.42
C SER A 120 -11.04 6.11 -5.17
N TRP A 121 -10.88 7.41 -5.38
CA TRP A 121 -9.60 8.11 -5.30
C TRP A 121 -9.67 9.28 -4.33
N THR A 122 -8.69 9.40 -3.44
CA THR A 122 -8.54 10.52 -2.52
C THR A 122 -7.37 11.41 -2.98
N PRO A 123 -7.64 12.61 -3.52
CA PRO A 123 -6.59 13.54 -3.95
C PRO A 123 -5.59 13.85 -2.83
N GLY A 124 -4.31 13.94 -3.18
CA GLY A 124 -3.21 14.20 -2.24
C GLY A 124 -2.78 12.99 -1.39
N ARG A 125 -3.62 11.95 -1.28
CA ARG A 125 -3.33 10.72 -0.53
C ARG A 125 -2.96 9.55 -1.43
N ASP A 126 -3.79 9.31 -2.44
CA ASP A 126 -3.68 8.16 -3.33
C ASP A 126 -2.78 8.50 -4.53
N ARG A 127 -1.88 7.57 -4.88
CA ARG A 127 -1.00 7.64 -6.06
C ARG A 127 -0.93 6.29 -6.73
N TRP A 128 -0.79 6.26 -8.05
CA TRP A 128 -0.55 5.01 -8.76
C TRP A 128 0.87 4.52 -8.52
N TRP A 129 1.02 3.22 -8.31
CA TRP A 129 2.32 2.57 -8.11
C TRP A 129 3.26 2.80 -9.30
N HIS A 130 2.77 2.56 -10.52
CA HIS A 130 3.59 2.69 -11.73
C HIS A 130 4.07 4.12 -11.95
N GLU A 131 3.18 5.12 -11.79
CA GLU A 131 3.54 6.54 -11.88
C GLU A 131 4.60 6.91 -10.83
N ALA A 132 4.42 6.48 -9.58
CA ALA A 132 5.38 6.77 -8.50
C ALA A 132 6.78 6.17 -8.75
N LEU A 133 6.85 5.04 -9.47
CA LEU A 133 8.11 4.40 -9.88
C LEU A 133 8.76 5.09 -11.10
N ASP A 134 7.98 5.78 -11.94
CA ASP A 134 8.45 6.53 -13.12
C ASP A 134 8.89 7.96 -12.79
N GLU A 135 8.42 8.53 -11.67
CA GLU A 135 8.95 9.80 -11.13
C GLU A 135 10.47 9.67 -10.95
N SER A 136 11.25 10.49 -11.67
CA SER A 136 12.72 10.56 -11.56
C SER A 136 13.11 11.51 -10.45
#